data_AF-A0A378N7Y5-F1
#
_entry.id   AF-A0A378N7Y5-F1
#
_cell.length_a   1.000
_cell.length_b   1.000
_cell.length_c   1.000
_cell.angle_alpha   90.00
_cell.angle_beta   90.00
_cell.angle_gamma   90.00
#
_symmetry.space_group_name_H-M   'P 1'
#
loop_
_entity.id
_entity.type
_entity.pdbx_description
1 polymer ?
#
loop_
_entity_poly.entity_id
_entity_poly.type
_entity_poly.pdbx_seq_one_letter_code
_entity_poly.pdbx_strand_id
1 'polypeptide(L)'
;MVEREWLAELNEGIIILSGGRMGDVGKALLKENRQEAEEKLAFYQQYYPNHFYLSVCRTGRADEERYIKQAVEFSQKNAIPLVAVNDVVFLKEDDFDAHEIRVAIHDSYTLDDPKRPKKYSPKQYFRTEEEMCKLFADLPSALANTVEIAKRCSVTVRLGEYFLPNFPTGELSTEDFLVKKSKEGLEERLEFLFPDPEERANKRRFMTKDCKLN
;
A
#
# COMPACT_ATOMS: atom_id res chain seq x y z
N MET A 1 14.63 5.07 -0.56
CA MET A 1 14.70 3.71 -1.11
C MET A 1 14.67 2.76 0.07
N VAL A 2 14.01 1.61 -0.02
CA VAL A 2 13.94 0.63 1.07
C VAL A 2 15.19 -0.24 1.02
N GLU A 3 15.86 -0.43 2.15
CA GLU A 3 17.01 -1.33 2.26
C GLU A 3 16.54 -2.78 2.42
N ARG A 4 17.27 -3.73 1.85
CA ARG A 4 16.85 -5.15 1.87
C ARG A 4 16.88 -5.70 3.28
N GLU A 5 17.80 -5.21 4.10
CA GLU A 5 17.99 -5.59 5.49
C GLU A 5 16.77 -5.26 6.34
N TRP A 6 16.05 -4.17 6.02
CA TRP A 6 14.80 -3.83 6.71
C TRP A 6 13.71 -4.87 6.48
N LEU A 7 13.74 -5.58 5.35
CA LEU A 7 12.82 -6.68 5.07
C LEU A 7 13.11 -7.91 5.94
N ALA A 8 14.30 -8.03 6.52
CA ALA A 8 14.58 -9.09 7.50
C ALA A 8 13.96 -8.75 8.87
N GLU A 9 13.96 -7.48 9.25
CA GLU A 9 13.42 -7.00 10.53
C GLU A 9 11.89 -6.88 10.51
N LEU A 10 11.34 -6.36 9.40
CA LEU A 10 9.90 -6.12 9.20
C LEU A 10 9.32 -7.15 8.23
N ASN A 11 9.30 -8.43 8.62
CA ASN A 11 8.93 -9.55 7.72
C ASN A 11 7.51 -10.12 7.94
N GLU A 12 6.92 -9.91 9.12
CA GLU A 12 5.69 -10.60 9.50
C GLU A 12 4.49 -10.14 8.66
N GLY A 13 3.67 -11.10 8.19
CA GLY A 13 2.44 -10.82 7.46
C GLY A 13 2.62 -10.29 6.03
N ILE A 14 3.84 -10.27 5.50
CA ILE A 14 4.15 -9.73 4.17
C ILE A 14 4.33 -10.86 3.15
N ILE A 15 3.80 -10.66 1.93
CA ILE A 15 4.08 -11.46 0.74
C ILE A 15 4.84 -10.59 -0.25
N ILE A 16 5.96 -11.09 -0.77
CA ILE A 16 6.82 -10.39 -1.72
C ILE A 16 6.65 -10.97 -3.12
N LEU A 17 6.45 -10.07 -4.08
CA LEU A 17 6.61 -10.36 -5.50
C LEU A 17 7.98 -9.86 -5.94
N SER A 18 8.70 -10.66 -6.72
CA SER A 18 10.11 -10.41 -7.06
C SER A 18 10.41 -9.09 -7.78
N GLY A 19 9.39 -8.41 -8.32
CA GLY A 19 9.56 -7.22 -9.17
C GLY A 19 9.94 -7.56 -10.62
N GLY A 20 9.78 -8.83 -11.01
CA GLY A 20 10.02 -9.32 -12.36
C GLY A 20 11.43 -9.01 -12.87
N ARG A 21 11.54 -8.63 -14.15
CA ARG A 21 12.81 -8.28 -14.81
C ARG A 21 13.58 -7.13 -14.13
N MET A 22 12.90 -6.28 -13.36
CA MET A 22 13.50 -5.12 -12.68
C MET A 22 13.91 -5.42 -11.23
N GLY A 23 13.44 -6.55 -10.70
CA GLY A 23 13.82 -7.08 -9.39
C GLY A 23 15.30 -7.44 -9.30
N ASP A 24 15.80 -7.63 -8.08
CA ASP A 24 17.20 -8.02 -7.85
C ASP A 24 17.51 -9.42 -8.43
N VAL A 25 16.64 -10.41 -8.16
CA VAL A 25 16.72 -11.75 -8.75
C VAL A 25 16.57 -11.68 -10.27
N GLY A 26 15.61 -10.90 -10.78
CA GLY A 26 15.39 -10.80 -12.23
C GLY A 26 16.53 -10.16 -12.99
N LYS A 27 17.17 -9.13 -12.42
CA LYS A 27 18.38 -8.51 -12.98
C LYS A 27 19.55 -9.49 -13.01
N ALA A 28 19.75 -10.29 -11.97
CA ALA A 28 20.79 -11.31 -11.94
C ALA A 28 20.55 -12.39 -13.01
N LEU A 29 19.30 -12.84 -13.17
CA LEU A 29 18.91 -13.80 -14.21
C LEU A 29 19.14 -13.24 -15.63
N LEU A 30 18.82 -11.98 -15.89
CA LEU A 30 19.05 -11.34 -17.20
C LEU A 30 20.54 -11.12 -17.52
N LYS A 31 21.39 -11.02 -16.49
CA LYS A 31 22.84 -11.03 -16.63
C LYS A 31 23.42 -12.44 -16.79
N GLU A 32 22.58 -13.47 -16.78
CA GLU A 32 22.98 -14.89 -16.80
C GLU A 32 23.88 -15.29 -15.63
N ASN A 33 23.87 -14.50 -14.55
CA ASN A 33 24.62 -14.78 -13.33
C ASN A 33 23.77 -15.60 -12.36
N ARG A 34 23.70 -16.92 -12.59
CA ARG A 34 22.89 -17.83 -11.79
C ARG A 34 23.30 -17.86 -10.31
N GLN A 35 24.60 -17.76 -10.03
CA GLN A 35 25.09 -17.75 -8.65
C GLN A 35 24.55 -16.52 -7.90
N GLU A 36 24.64 -15.33 -8.49
CA GLU A 36 24.08 -14.11 -7.87
C GLU A 36 22.56 -14.23 -7.69
N ALA A 37 21.83 -14.80 -8.64
CA ALA A 37 20.39 -15.02 -8.50
C ALA A 37 20.05 -15.95 -7.31
N GLU A 38 20.82 -17.02 -7.11
CA GLU A 38 20.69 -17.93 -5.96
C GLU A 38 21.03 -17.24 -4.64
N GLU A 39 22.09 -16.44 -4.60
CA GLU A 39 22.46 -15.63 -3.42
C GLU A 39 21.37 -14.61 -3.05
N LYS A 40 20.75 -13.96 -4.05
CA LYS A 40 19.60 -13.08 -3.81
C LYS A 40 18.38 -13.86 -3.33
N LEU A 41 18.09 -15.01 -3.95
CA LEU A 41 16.95 -15.85 -3.56
C LEU A 41 17.09 -16.37 -2.12
N ALA A 42 18.30 -16.72 -1.69
CA ALA A 42 18.55 -17.26 -0.35
C ALA A 42 18.04 -16.32 0.77
N PHE A 43 18.15 -15.00 0.57
CA PHE A 43 17.57 -14.01 1.48
C PHE A 43 16.06 -14.20 1.63
N TYR A 44 15.34 -14.31 0.51
CA TYR A 44 13.89 -14.47 0.51
C TYR A 44 13.45 -15.84 1.03
N GLN A 45 14.22 -16.90 0.76
CA GLN A 45 13.95 -18.22 1.34
C GLN A 45 14.13 -18.23 2.86
N GLN A 46 15.10 -17.48 3.38
CA GLN A 46 15.35 -17.37 4.81
C GLN A 46 14.25 -16.58 5.54
N TYR A 47 13.87 -15.40 5.02
CA TYR A 47 12.99 -14.48 5.72
C TYR A 47 11.52 -14.53 5.27
N TYR A 48 11.25 -15.06 4.08
CA TYR A 48 9.91 -15.13 3.48
C TYR A 48 9.57 -16.54 2.96
N PRO A 49 9.76 -17.61 3.76
CA PRO A 49 9.42 -18.96 3.33
C PRO A 49 7.93 -19.05 2.99
N ASN A 50 7.60 -19.56 1.79
CA ASN A 50 6.22 -19.63 1.25
C ASN A 50 5.53 -18.26 1.05
N HIS A 51 6.27 -17.16 1.16
CA HIS A 51 5.79 -15.78 1.07
C HIS A 51 6.51 -15.00 -0.06
N PHE A 52 7.34 -15.65 -0.86
CA PHE A 52 8.02 -15.06 -2.00
C PHE A 52 7.59 -15.72 -3.32
N TYR A 53 7.27 -14.89 -4.31
CA TYR A 53 6.85 -15.33 -5.64
C TYR A 53 7.69 -14.64 -6.71
N LEU A 54 8.06 -15.38 -7.76
CA LEU A 54 8.65 -14.80 -8.96
C LEU A 54 7.54 -14.23 -9.83
N SER A 55 7.46 -12.90 -9.95
CA SER A 55 6.44 -12.26 -10.79
C SER A 55 6.86 -12.21 -12.25
N VAL A 56 5.94 -12.60 -13.14
CA VAL A 56 6.13 -12.58 -14.60
C VAL A 56 5.11 -11.66 -15.26
N CYS A 57 5.54 -10.92 -16.27
CA CYS A 57 4.75 -9.87 -16.91
C CYS A 57 4.93 -9.92 -18.43
N ARG A 58 3.82 -9.81 -19.18
CA ARG A 58 3.78 -9.85 -20.65
C ARG A 58 3.10 -8.61 -21.22
N THR A 59 3.86 -7.51 -21.27
CA THR A 59 3.40 -6.20 -21.76
C THR A 59 4.14 -5.76 -23.03
N GLY A 60 4.99 -6.63 -23.58
CA GLY A 60 5.75 -6.38 -24.80
C GLY A 60 6.96 -5.46 -24.59
N ARG A 61 7.41 -5.29 -23.35
CA ARG A 61 8.60 -4.49 -23.05
C ARG A 61 9.87 -5.32 -23.22
N ALA A 62 11.00 -4.62 -23.36
CA ALA A 62 12.30 -5.24 -23.53
C ALA A 62 12.61 -6.23 -22.40
N ASP A 63 13.25 -7.33 -22.78
CA ASP A 63 13.72 -8.42 -21.91
C ASP A 63 12.64 -9.21 -21.14
N GLU A 64 11.34 -8.92 -21.31
CA GLU A 64 10.28 -9.66 -20.58
C GLU A 64 10.28 -11.15 -20.90
N GLU A 65 10.20 -11.54 -22.17
CA GLU A 65 10.20 -12.97 -22.56
C GLU A 65 11.52 -13.68 -22.25
N ARG A 66 12.66 -12.96 -22.34
CA ARG A 66 13.96 -13.52 -21.95
C ARG A 66 13.99 -13.79 -20.44
N TYR A 67 13.50 -12.85 -19.63
CA TYR A 67 13.36 -13.03 -18.19
C TYR A 67 12.39 -14.17 -17.85
N ILE A 68 11.21 -14.25 -18.50
CA ILE A 68 10.20 -15.29 -18.23
C ILE A 68 10.81 -16.68 -18.41
N LYS A 69 11.54 -16.92 -19.51
CA LYS A 69 12.20 -18.21 -19.74
C LYS A 69 13.16 -18.57 -18.60
N GLN A 70 14.02 -17.64 -18.21
CA GLN A 70 14.96 -17.85 -17.10
C GLN A 70 14.24 -18.03 -15.76
N ALA A 71 13.16 -17.27 -15.51
CA ALA A 71 12.38 -17.35 -14.29
C ALA A 71 11.63 -18.68 -14.16
N VAL A 72 11.13 -19.25 -15.27
CA VAL A 72 10.50 -20.58 -15.28
C VAL A 72 11.50 -21.67 -14.93
N GLU A 73 12.68 -21.66 -15.55
CA GLU A 73 13.76 -22.61 -15.21
C GLU A 73 14.20 -22.46 -13.75
N PHE A 74 14.40 -21.22 -13.30
CA PHE A 74 14.84 -20.91 -11.94
C PHE A 74 13.79 -21.28 -10.89
N SER A 75 12.50 -21.07 -11.20
CA SER A 75 11.34 -21.47 -10.41
C SER A 75 11.34 -22.98 -10.18
N GLN A 76 11.48 -23.78 -11.24
CA GLN A 76 11.49 -25.24 -11.16
C GLN A 76 12.67 -25.76 -10.34
N LYS A 77 13.87 -25.22 -10.58
CA LYS A 77 15.09 -25.64 -9.88
C LYS A 77 15.01 -25.38 -8.37
N ASN A 78 14.45 -24.25 -7.95
CA ASN A 78 14.46 -23.81 -6.56
C ASN A 78 13.11 -23.98 -5.84
N ALA A 79 12.13 -24.61 -6.50
CA ALA A 79 10.77 -24.80 -6.00
C ALA A 79 10.09 -23.48 -5.55
N ILE A 80 10.28 -22.40 -6.30
CA ILE A 80 9.68 -21.08 -6.02
C ILE A 80 8.47 -20.86 -6.93
N PRO A 81 7.29 -20.48 -6.40
CA PRO A 81 6.11 -20.27 -7.22
C PRO A 81 6.23 -19.03 -8.13
N LEU A 82 5.67 -19.13 -9.34
CA LEU A 82 5.49 -18.01 -10.26
C LEU A 82 4.15 -17.32 -10.01
N VAL A 83 4.05 -16.03 -10.30
CA VAL A 83 2.78 -15.31 -10.32
C VAL A 83 2.70 -14.38 -11.53
N ALA A 84 1.58 -14.39 -12.24
CA ALA A 84 1.34 -13.51 -13.38
C ALA A 84 0.88 -12.13 -12.89
N VAL A 85 1.48 -11.07 -13.42
CA VAL A 85 1.08 -9.67 -13.19
C VAL A 85 0.99 -8.93 -14.52
N ASN A 86 0.28 -7.80 -14.55
CA ASN A 86 0.20 -6.94 -15.74
C ASN A 86 0.87 -5.57 -15.57
N ASP A 87 1.50 -5.31 -14.42
CA ASP A 87 2.11 -4.02 -14.06
C ASP A 87 1.21 -2.83 -14.43
N VAL A 88 -0.06 -2.90 -14.01
CA VAL A 88 -1.10 -1.95 -14.42
C VAL A 88 -0.76 -0.53 -13.95
N VAL A 89 -0.82 0.43 -14.86
CA VAL A 89 -0.58 1.86 -14.58
C VAL A 89 -1.70 2.79 -15.09
N PHE A 90 -2.66 2.24 -15.83
CA PHE A 90 -3.85 2.94 -16.31
C PHE A 90 -5.02 1.95 -16.52
N LEU A 91 -6.24 2.45 -16.69
CA LEU A 91 -7.44 1.60 -16.72
C LEU A 91 -7.68 0.98 -18.09
N LYS A 92 -7.67 1.78 -19.16
CA LYS A 92 -7.92 1.33 -20.54
C LYS A 92 -6.68 1.47 -21.40
N GLU A 93 -6.57 0.67 -22.46
CA GLU A 93 -5.42 0.75 -23.38
C GLU A 93 -5.26 2.16 -23.98
N ASP A 94 -6.37 2.83 -24.32
CA ASP A 94 -6.38 4.20 -24.87
C ASP A 94 -5.88 5.28 -23.89
N ASP A 95 -5.74 4.97 -22.59
CA ASP A 95 -5.21 5.90 -21.59
C ASP A 95 -3.67 6.00 -21.64
N PHE A 96 -3.00 5.20 -22.48
CA PHE A 96 -1.54 5.16 -22.59
C PHE A 96 -0.92 6.52 -22.91
N ASP A 97 -1.46 7.25 -23.88
CA ASP A 97 -0.92 8.55 -24.29
C ASP A 97 -1.05 9.59 -23.17
N ALA A 98 -2.17 9.56 -22.43
CA ALA A 98 -2.38 10.40 -21.26
C ALA A 98 -1.37 10.06 -20.15
N HIS A 99 -1.08 8.78 -19.95
CA HIS A 99 -0.05 8.33 -19.01
C HIS A 99 1.35 8.80 -19.41
N GLU A 100 1.72 8.69 -20.69
CA GLU A 100 3.00 9.18 -21.22
C GLU A 100 3.18 10.69 -21.01
N ILE A 101 2.11 11.48 -21.24
CA ILE A 101 2.11 12.92 -20.94
C ILE A 101 2.33 13.18 -19.46
N ARG A 102 1.59 12.47 -18.59
CA ARG A 102 1.71 12.61 -17.13
C ARG A 102 3.14 12.32 -16.66
N VAL A 103 3.76 11.27 -17.17
CA VAL A 103 5.14 10.88 -16.83
C VAL A 103 6.13 11.92 -17.37
N ALA A 104 5.95 12.41 -18.60
CA ALA A 104 6.81 13.42 -19.18
C ALA A 104 6.81 14.72 -18.36
N ILE A 105 5.63 15.16 -17.88
CA ILE A 105 5.50 16.32 -16.99
C ILE A 105 6.27 16.09 -15.68
N HIS A 106 6.11 14.92 -15.05
CA HIS A 106 6.80 14.58 -13.80
C HIS A 106 8.32 14.53 -13.98
N ASP A 107 8.79 13.85 -15.03
CA ASP A 107 10.22 13.67 -15.31
C ASP A 107 10.85 14.91 -16.00
N SER A 108 10.07 15.98 -16.23
CA SER A 108 10.50 17.24 -16.86
C SER A 108 11.09 17.07 -18.27
N TYR A 109 10.48 16.20 -19.08
CA TYR A 109 10.79 16.01 -20.50
C TYR A 109 9.66 16.52 -21.39
N THR A 110 9.98 16.92 -22.62
CA THR A 110 8.97 17.04 -23.68
C THR A 110 8.65 15.66 -24.24
N LEU A 111 7.44 15.48 -24.78
CA LEU A 111 7.00 14.16 -25.29
C LEU A 111 7.87 13.65 -26.44
N ASP A 112 8.38 14.57 -27.27
CA ASP A 112 9.18 14.34 -28.46
C ASP A 112 10.69 14.23 -28.18
N ASP A 113 11.15 14.45 -26.94
CA ASP A 113 12.57 14.32 -26.60
C ASP A 113 13.05 12.87 -26.81
N PRO A 114 14.01 12.60 -27.72
CA PRO A 114 14.53 11.26 -27.96
C PRO A 114 15.27 10.65 -26.76
N LYS A 115 15.71 11.46 -25.80
CA LYS A 115 16.35 11.01 -24.56
C LYS A 115 15.33 10.66 -23.47
N ARG A 116 14.04 10.98 -23.67
CA ARG A 116 12.98 10.67 -22.71
C ARG A 116 12.92 9.16 -22.49
N PRO A 117 12.99 8.69 -21.23
CA PRO A 117 12.87 7.26 -20.94
C PRO A 117 11.49 6.70 -21.32
N LYS A 118 11.45 5.75 -22.25
CA LYS A 118 10.22 5.00 -22.61
C LYS A 118 10.11 3.73 -21.77
N LYS A 119 9.65 3.90 -20.53
CA LYS A 119 9.59 2.82 -19.52
C LYS A 119 8.32 1.97 -19.63
N TYR A 120 7.29 2.48 -20.30
CA TYR A 120 5.94 1.90 -20.31
C TYR A 120 5.53 1.40 -21.68
N SER A 121 4.51 0.57 -21.73
CA SER A 121 3.85 0.15 -22.98
C SER A 121 2.33 0.31 -22.89
N PRO A 122 1.61 0.37 -24.04
CA PRO A 122 0.15 0.43 -24.06
C PRO A 122 -0.54 -0.78 -23.39
N LYS A 123 0.18 -1.90 -23.21
CA LYS A 123 -0.37 -3.14 -22.65
C LYS A 123 -0.43 -3.18 -21.12
N GLN A 124 -0.04 -2.09 -20.44
CA GLN A 124 -0.12 -1.93 -18.98
C GLN A 124 -1.48 -1.36 -18.50
N TYR A 125 -2.57 -1.67 -19.22
CA TYR A 125 -3.95 -1.37 -18.80
C TYR A 125 -4.50 -2.45 -17.87
N PHE A 126 -5.68 -2.21 -17.30
CA PHE A 126 -6.38 -3.21 -16.48
C PHE A 126 -7.05 -4.26 -17.38
N ARG A 127 -6.29 -5.28 -17.76
CA ARG A 127 -6.76 -6.41 -18.57
C ARG A 127 -7.90 -7.17 -17.90
N THR A 128 -8.80 -7.67 -18.73
CA THR A 128 -9.83 -8.63 -18.33
C THR A 128 -9.21 -9.98 -17.96
N GLU A 129 -9.96 -10.78 -17.19
CA GLU A 129 -9.56 -12.15 -16.84
C GLU A 129 -9.31 -13.00 -18.09
N GLU A 130 -10.17 -12.90 -19.10
CA GLU A 130 -10.03 -13.68 -20.35
C GLU A 130 -8.75 -13.33 -21.11
N GLU A 131 -8.39 -12.04 -21.20
CA GLU A 131 -7.13 -11.60 -21.81
C GLU A 131 -5.93 -12.16 -21.06
N MET A 132 -5.93 -12.11 -19.73
CA MET A 132 -4.83 -12.66 -18.91
C MET A 132 -4.72 -14.18 -19.03
N CYS A 133 -5.86 -14.88 -19.06
CA CYS A 133 -5.93 -16.32 -19.28
C CYS A 133 -5.37 -16.74 -20.64
N LYS A 134 -5.75 -16.04 -21.72
CA LYS A 134 -5.18 -16.28 -23.06
C LYS A 134 -3.69 -15.98 -23.10
N LEU A 135 -3.26 -14.90 -22.45
CA LEU A 135 -1.88 -14.43 -22.46
C LEU A 135 -0.92 -15.37 -21.74
N PHE A 136 -1.36 -16.02 -20.66
CA PHE A 136 -0.56 -16.95 -19.85
C PHE A 136 -1.08 -18.40 -19.94
N ALA A 137 -1.69 -18.77 -21.07
CA ALA A 137 -2.23 -20.12 -21.28
C ALA A 137 -1.17 -21.23 -21.17
N ASP A 138 0.10 -20.91 -21.44
CA ASP A 138 1.28 -21.77 -21.26
C ASP A 138 1.77 -21.85 -19.81
N LEU A 139 1.36 -20.93 -18.94
CA LEU A 139 1.73 -20.84 -17.53
C LEU A 139 0.50 -20.72 -16.61
N PRO A 140 -0.43 -21.69 -16.62
CA PRO A 140 -1.69 -21.60 -15.86
C PRO A 140 -1.47 -21.51 -14.34
N SER A 141 -0.38 -22.09 -13.83
CA SER A 141 -0.02 -21.99 -12.41
C SER A 141 0.31 -20.56 -11.98
N ALA A 142 0.88 -19.74 -12.85
CA ALA A 142 1.17 -18.34 -12.56
C ALA A 142 -0.13 -17.52 -12.36
N LEU A 143 -1.18 -17.84 -13.12
CA LEU A 143 -2.51 -17.25 -12.93
C LEU A 143 -3.18 -17.78 -11.66
N ALA A 144 -3.17 -19.09 -11.42
CA ALA A 144 -3.77 -19.69 -10.24
C ALA A 144 -3.19 -19.11 -8.93
N ASN A 145 -1.89 -18.85 -8.90
CA ASN A 145 -1.23 -18.24 -7.74
C ASN A 145 -1.72 -16.81 -7.45
N THR A 146 -2.25 -16.06 -8.44
CA THR A 146 -2.88 -14.76 -8.16
C THR A 146 -4.09 -14.89 -7.25
N VAL A 147 -4.92 -15.91 -7.50
CA VAL A 147 -6.12 -16.22 -6.71
C VAL A 147 -5.73 -16.71 -5.32
N GLU A 148 -4.71 -17.58 -5.22
CA GLU A 148 -4.24 -18.07 -3.92
C GLU A 148 -3.61 -16.95 -3.07
N ILE A 149 -2.84 -16.02 -3.68
CA ILE A 149 -2.35 -14.84 -2.98
C ILE A 149 -3.54 -13.97 -2.52
N ALA A 150 -4.52 -13.72 -3.38
CA ALA A 150 -5.69 -12.92 -3.03
C ALA A 150 -6.48 -13.51 -1.84
N LYS A 151 -6.64 -14.83 -1.78
CA LYS A 151 -7.27 -15.53 -0.64
C LYS A 151 -6.48 -15.39 0.67
N ARG A 152 -5.15 -15.33 0.58
CA ARG A 152 -4.25 -15.18 1.74
C ARG A 152 -4.19 -13.75 2.27
N CYS A 153 -4.51 -12.77 1.44
CA CYS A 153 -4.47 -11.35 1.80
C CYS A 153 -5.80 -10.90 2.42
N SER A 154 -5.79 -10.62 3.72
CA SER A 154 -6.94 -10.03 4.43
C SER A 154 -6.45 -9.00 5.44
N VAL A 155 -6.81 -7.74 5.24
CA VAL A 155 -6.38 -6.62 6.08
C VAL A 155 -7.61 -5.82 6.51
N THR A 156 -7.75 -5.64 7.82
CA THR A 156 -8.84 -4.84 8.40
C THR A 156 -8.32 -3.44 8.70
N VAL A 157 -8.82 -2.44 7.98
CA VAL A 157 -8.60 -1.03 8.30
C VAL A 157 -9.89 -0.49 8.91
N ARG A 158 -9.88 -0.18 10.20
CA ARG A 158 -11.03 0.39 10.90
C ARG A 158 -11.22 1.85 10.50
N LEU A 159 -12.43 2.18 10.05
CA LEU A 159 -12.83 3.53 9.62
C LEU A 159 -14.11 3.93 10.36
N GLY A 160 -14.29 5.24 10.61
CA GLY A 160 -15.49 5.77 11.25
C GLY A 160 -15.55 5.63 12.77
N GLU A 161 -14.50 5.11 13.41
CA GLU A 161 -14.33 5.05 14.86
C GLU A 161 -13.24 6.04 15.31
N TYR A 162 -13.46 6.72 16.44
CA TYR A 162 -12.43 7.56 17.05
C TYR A 162 -11.49 6.71 17.91
N PHE A 163 -10.18 6.79 17.62
CA PHE A 163 -9.13 6.28 18.49
C PHE A 163 -8.52 7.46 19.27
N LEU A 164 -9.24 7.93 20.28
CA LEU A 164 -8.83 9.10 21.05
C LEU A 164 -7.61 8.76 21.94
N PRO A 165 -6.60 9.64 22.02
CA PRO A 165 -5.53 9.48 22.99
C PRO A 165 -6.06 9.70 24.40
N ASN A 166 -5.42 9.07 25.39
CA ASN A 166 -5.74 9.30 26.79
C ASN A 166 -5.35 10.73 27.18
N PHE A 167 -6.34 11.52 27.63
CA PHE A 167 -6.07 12.82 28.24
C PHE A 167 -5.60 12.62 29.69
N PRO A 168 -4.60 13.36 30.18
CA PRO A 168 -4.12 13.21 31.55
C PRO A 168 -5.14 13.79 32.55
N THR A 169 -5.95 12.93 33.17
CA THR A 169 -7.03 13.32 34.11
C THR A 169 -6.67 13.18 35.59
N GLY A 170 -5.46 12.67 35.89
CA GLY A 170 -5.05 12.36 37.25
C GLY A 170 -5.82 11.15 37.79
N GLU A 171 -6.43 11.29 38.98
CA GLU A 171 -7.23 10.22 39.61
C GLU A 171 -8.70 10.19 39.14
N LEU A 172 -9.14 11.19 38.38
CA LEU A 172 -10.52 11.28 37.90
C LEU A 172 -10.71 10.46 36.62
N SER A 173 -11.94 9.94 36.44
CA SER A 173 -12.38 9.40 35.15
C SER A 173 -12.37 10.50 34.07
N THR A 174 -12.34 10.12 32.79
CA THR A 174 -12.36 11.09 31.68
C THR A 174 -13.64 11.92 31.70
N GLU A 175 -14.75 11.26 32.05
CA GLU A 175 -16.07 11.83 32.19
C GLU A 175 -16.12 12.84 33.35
N ASP A 176 -15.65 12.45 34.55
CA ASP A 176 -15.66 13.33 35.72
C ASP A 176 -14.72 14.52 35.55
N PHE A 177 -13.56 14.29 34.93
CA PHE A 177 -12.63 15.36 34.61
C PHE A 177 -13.25 16.36 33.63
N LEU A 178 -13.93 15.88 32.59
CA LEU A 178 -14.65 16.73 31.64
C LEU A 178 -15.73 17.55 32.35
N VAL A 179 -16.53 16.93 33.22
CA VAL A 179 -17.57 17.63 33.99
C VAL A 179 -16.95 18.67 34.93
N LYS A 180 -15.88 18.32 35.65
CA LYS A 180 -15.17 19.23 36.55
C LYS A 180 -14.64 20.45 35.78
N LYS A 181 -13.91 20.25 34.68
CA LYS A 181 -13.35 21.34 33.87
C LYS A 181 -14.42 22.17 33.18
N SER A 182 -15.51 21.56 32.74
CA SER A 182 -16.64 22.29 32.15
C SER A 182 -17.32 23.19 33.18
N LYS A 183 -17.49 22.71 34.43
CA LYS A 183 -18.04 23.53 35.53
C LYS A 183 -17.10 24.65 35.94
N GLU A 184 -15.81 24.36 36.14
CA GLU A 184 -14.78 25.37 36.46
C GLU A 184 -14.75 26.48 35.41
N GLY A 185 -14.65 26.13 34.12
CA GLY A 185 -14.64 27.11 33.03
C GLY A 185 -15.95 27.89 32.86
N LEU A 186 -17.10 27.28 33.21
CA LEU A 186 -18.38 27.98 33.21
C LEU A 186 -18.45 29.06 34.29
N GLU A 187 -17.96 28.79 35.50
CA GLU A 187 -17.93 29.80 36.58
C GLU A 187 -17.06 31.00 36.18
N GLU A 188 -15.85 30.76 35.67
CA GLU A 188 -14.94 31.81 35.21
C GLU A 188 -15.59 32.69 34.12
N ARG A 189 -16.31 32.07 33.17
CA ARG A 189 -17.03 32.79 32.11
C ARG A 189 -18.22 33.59 32.64
N LEU A 190 -18.98 33.05 33.60
CA LEU A 190 -20.10 33.75 34.22
C LEU A 190 -19.63 34.96 35.03
N GLU A 191 -18.51 34.86 35.73
CA GLU A 191 -17.89 35.98 36.43
C GLU A 191 -17.43 37.08 35.49
N PHE A 192 -16.78 36.71 34.38
CA PHE A 192 -16.32 37.66 33.38
C PHE A 192 -17.46 38.38 32.65
N LEU A 193 -18.51 37.64 32.24
CA LEU A 193 -19.63 38.19 31.45
C LEU A 193 -20.67 38.92 32.29
N PHE A 194 -20.89 38.49 33.53
CA PHE A 194 -21.85 39.10 34.45
C PHE A 194 -21.14 39.42 35.77
N PRO A 195 -20.44 40.56 35.86
CA PRO A 195 -19.74 40.96 37.08
C PRO A 195 -20.68 41.17 38.27
N ASP A 196 -21.93 41.55 38.03
CA ASP A 196 -22.99 41.66 39.04
C ASP A 196 -23.47 40.27 39.50
N PRO A 197 -23.32 39.94 40.81
CA PRO A 197 -23.78 38.68 41.36
C PRO A 197 -25.28 38.39 41.20
N GLU A 198 -26.16 39.39 41.25
CA GLU A 198 -27.61 39.17 41.12
C GLU A 198 -28.01 38.83 39.69
N GLU A 199 -27.44 39.52 38.71
CA GLU A 199 -27.62 39.21 37.30
C GLU A 199 -27.07 37.81 36.96
N ARG A 200 -25.89 37.48 37.50
CA ARG A 200 -25.27 36.16 37.33
C ARG A 200 -26.12 35.02 37.90
N ALA A 201 -26.68 35.19 39.10
CA ALA A 201 -27.55 34.21 39.74
C ALA A 201 -28.83 33.97 38.92
N ASN A 202 -29.41 35.03 38.37
CA ASN A 202 -30.57 34.94 37.48
C ASN A 202 -30.22 34.18 36.19
N LYS A 203 -29.12 34.51 35.51
CA LYS A 203 -28.68 33.84 34.27
C LYS A 203 -28.34 32.36 34.47
N ARG A 204 -27.68 32.00 35.58
CA ARG A 204 -27.34 30.61 35.95
C ARG A 204 -28.58 29.71 36.05
N ARG A 205 -29.70 30.25 36.55
CA ARG A 205 -30.97 29.53 36.73
C ARG A 205 -31.62 29.13 35.40
N PHE A 206 -31.37 29.87 34.32
CA PHE A 206 -31.82 29.54 32.98
C PHE A 206 -30.93 28.45 32.36
N MET A 207 -29.60 28.60 32.43
CA MET A 207 -28.66 27.68 31.76
C MET A 207 -28.61 26.27 32.36
N THR A 208 -28.98 26.11 33.63
CA THR A 208 -28.99 24.78 34.31
C THR A 208 -30.30 24.01 34.16
N LYS A 209 -31.40 24.65 33.75
CA LYS A 209 -32.68 23.96 33.50
C LYS A 209 -32.68 23.18 32.17
N ASP A 210 -31.97 23.68 31.17
CA ASP A 210 -31.91 23.06 29.83
C ASP A 210 -30.84 21.96 29.70
N CYS A 211 -29.99 21.80 30.73
CA CYS A 211 -28.88 20.83 30.74
C CYS A 211 -29.22 19.52 31.48
N LYS A 212 -30.51 19.16 31.56
CA LYS A 212 -30.93 17.78 31.86
C LYS A 212 -30.88 16.99 30.56
N LEU A 213 -29.68 16.58 30.16
CA LEU A 213 -29.48 15.52 29.18
C LEU A 213 -30.09 14.24 29.77
N ASN A 214 -31.13 13.71 29.10
CA ASN A 214 -31.59 12.33 29.26
C ASN A 214 -30.52 11.37 28.76
#